data_AF-A0A6A3HDM3-F1
#
_entry.id   AF-A0A6A3HDM3-F1
#
_cell.length_a   1.000
_cell.length_b   1.000
_cell.length_c   1.000
_cell.angle_alpha   90.00
_cell.angle_beta   90.00
_cell.angle_gamma   90.00
#
_symmetry.space_group_name_H-M   'P 1'
#
loop_
_entity.id
_entity.type
_entity.pdbx_description
1 polymer ?
#
loop_
_entity_poly.entity_id
_entity_poly.type
_entity_poly.pdbx_seq_one_letter_code
_entity_poly.pdbx_strand_id
1 'polypeptide(L)' 'MILMSSQICSMLISDIYNGFYKCTTCDKHKKGNGYTNLLNHLRRNHDNYEQEALEVTLQQRS' A
#
# COMPACT_ATOMS: atom_id res chain seq x y z
N MET A 1 1.62 8.35 14.93
CA MET A 1 1.23 9.12 13.73
C MET A 1 0.17 8.31 13.01
N ILE A 2 -0.95 8.90 12.62
CA ILE A 2 -1.96 8.21 11.81
C ILE A 2 -1.62 8.52 10.35
N LEU A 3 -1.24 7.50 9.57
CA LEU A 3 -0.96 7.66 8.15
C LEU A 3 -2.30 7.74 7.39
N MET A 4 -2.40 8.67 6.45
CA MET A 4 -3.56 8.75 5.58
C MET A 4 -3.59 7.54 4.62
N SER A 5 -4.79 7.10 4.24
CA SER A 5 -4.99 6.00 3.30
C SER A 5 -4.21 6.15 1.99
N SER A 6 -4.05 7.38 1.50
CA SER A 6 -3.23 7.70 0.34
C SER A 6 -1.74 7.47 0.58
N GLN A 7 -1.22 7.86 1.75
CA GLN A 7 0.20 7.66 2.11
C GLN A 7 0.54 6.18 2.25
N ILE A 8 -0.33 5.42 2.92
CA ILE A 8 -0.19 3.96 3.06
C ILE A 8 -0.15 3.31 1.68
N CYS A 9 -1.09 3.66 0.80
CA CYS A 9 -1.09 3.10 -0.55
C CYS A 9 0.18 3.49 -1.31
N SER A 10 0.63 4.74 -1.28
CA SER A 10 1.85 5.15 -1.98
C SER A 10 3.12 4.43 -1.49
N MET A 11 3.13 3.92 -0.25
CA MET A 11 4.28 3.21 0.33
C MET A 11 4.24 1.71 0.08
N LEU A 12 3.05 1.09 0.24
CA LEU A 12 2.88 -0.36 0.15
C LEU A 12 2.41 -0.83 -1.24
N ILE A 13 2.11 0.10 -2.12
CA ILE A 13 1.62 -0.18 -3.47
C ILE A 13 2.46 0.59 -4.48
N SER A 14 3.03 -0.13 -5.45
CA SER A 14 3.70 0.46 -6.60
C SER A 14 2.75 0.51 -7.80
N ASP A 15 2.70 1.66 -8.46
CA ASP A 15 2.10 1.74 -9.80
C ASP A 15 2.99 0.98 -10.79
N ILE A 16 2.37 0.17 -11.64
CA ILE A 16 3.09 -0.55 -12.70
C ILE A 16 2.78 0.14 -14.03
N TYR A 17 1.69 -0.27 -14.68
CA TYR A 17 1.30 0.20 -16.00
C TYR A 17 -0.19 -0.06 -16.22
N ASN A 18 -0.85 0.79 -17.01
CA ASN A 18 -2.25 0.62 -17.41
C ASN A 18 -3.24 0.50 -16.24
N GLY A 19 -2.99 1.21 -15.15
CA GLY A 19 -3.83 1.17 -13.94
C GLY A 19 -3.72 -0.13 -13.15
N PHE A 20 -2.69 -0.93 -13.37
CA PHE A 20 -2.33 -2.04 -12.50
C PHE A 20 -1.34 -1.60 -11.44
N TYR A 21 -1.61 -2.05 -10.23
CA TYR A 21 -0.85 -1.75 -9.04
C TYR A 21 -0.34 -3.04 -8.43
N LYS A 22 0.89 -3.00 -7.93
CA LYS A 22 1.54 -4.11 -7.24
C LYS A 22 1.61 -3.83 -5.75
N CYS A 23 1.11 -4.74 -4.93
CA CYS A 23 1.40 -4.69 -3.50
C CYS A 23 2.85 -5.13 -3.26
N THR A 24 3.64 -4.30 -2.60
CA THR A 24 5.05 -4.60 -2.30
C THR A 24 5.19 -5.63 -1.18
N THR A 25 4.21 -5.73 -0.28
CA THR A 25 4.22 -6.71 0.82
C THR A 25 3.95 -8.15 0.36
N CYS A 26 2.95 -8.39 -0.51
CA CYS A 26 2.58 -9.75 -0.93
C CYS A 26 2.79 -10.03 -2.42
N ASP A 27 3.42 -9.11 -3.15
CA ASP A 27 3.70 -9.21 -4.59
C ASP A 27 2.45 -9.38 -5.49
N LYS A 28 1.25 -9.20 -4.94
CA LYS A 28 -0.02 -9.36 -5.69
C LYS A 28 -0.33 -8.14 -6.54
N HIS A 29 -0.76 -8.41 -7.77
CA HIS A 29 -1.25 -7.40 -8.69
C HIS A 29 -2.75 -7.15 -8.53
N LYS A 30 -3.16 -5.89 -8.56
CA LYS A 30 -4.55 -5.46 -8.54
C LYS A 30 -4.77 -4.37 -9.58
N LYS A 31 -5.86 -4.47 -10.32
CA LYS A 31 -6.34 -3.35 -11.15
C LYS A 31 -6.90 -2.30 -10.21
N GLY A 32 -6.29 -1.12 -10.19
CA GLY A 32 -6.73 -0.02 -9.36
C GLY A 32 -7.84 0.74 -10.07
N ASN A 33 -8.87 1.06 -9.30
CA ASN A 33 -9.91 2.00 -9.68
C ASN A 33 -9.95 3.11 -8.61
N GLY A 34 -8.77 3.61 -8.26
CA GLY A 34 -8.51 4.49 -7.12
C GLY A 34 -7.99 3.78 -5.85
N TYR A 35 -7.64 4.59 -4.84
CA TYR A 35 -7.03 4.14 -3.58
C TYR A 35 -7.94 3.26 -2.71
N THR A 36 -9.26 3.39 -2.81
CA THR A 36 -10.21 2.61 -1.99
C THR A 36 -10.05 1.11 -2.20
N ASN A 37 -9.86 0.66 -3.44
CA ASN A 37 -9.69 -0.77 -3.76
C ASN A 37 -8.35 -1.32 -3.26
N LEU A 38 -7.31 -0.49 -3.32
CA LEU A 38 -5.97 -0.84 -2.84
C LEU A 38 -5.96 -0.92 -1.31
N LEU A 39 -6.59 0.03 -0.64
CA LEU A 39 -6.72 0.02 0.81
C LEU A 39 -7.56 -1.16 1.31
N ASN A 40 -8.62 -1.53 0.58
CA ASN A 40 -9.43 -2.70 0.92
C ASN A 40 -8.67 -4.01 0.71
N HIS A 41 -7.76 -4.06 -0.28
CA HIS A 41 -6.82 -5.16 -0.40
C HIS A 41 -5.90 -5.23 0.83
N LEU A 42 -5.33 -4.11 1.26
CA LEU A 42 -4.48 -4.03 2.45
C LEU A 42 -5.21 -4.54 3.69
N ARG A 43 -6.36 -3.95 4.02
CA ARG A 43 -7.17 -4.32 5.19
C ARG A 43 -7.60 -5.79 5.25
N ARG A 44 -7.78 -6.45 4.11
CA ARG A 44 -8.27 -7.84 4.05
C ARG A 44 -7.17 -8.89 4.01
N ASN A 45 -5.96 -8.52 3.57
CA ASN A 45 -4.88 -9.47 3.34
C ASN A 45 -3.69 -9.24 4.26
N HIS A 46 -3.62 -8.07 4.90
CA HIS A 46 -2.49 -7.62 5.69
C HIS A 46 -3.02 -7.00 6.98
N ASP A 47 -3.17 -7.78 8.03
CA ASP A 47 -3.72 -7.30 9.32
C ASP A 47 -2.88 -6.17 9.92
N ASN A 48 -1.58 -6.12 9.63
CA ASN A 48 -0.63 -5.15 10.17
C ASN A 48 -0.17 -4.09 9.14
N TYR A 49 -0.93 -3.88 8.07
CA TYR A 49 -0.55 -2.96 6.98
C TYR A 49 -0.21 -1.53 7.45
N GLU A 50 -0.82 -1.04 8.52
CA GLU A 50 -0.51 0.30 9.07
C GLU A 50 0.89 0.34 9.70
N GLN A 51 1.29 -0.73 10.39
CA GLN A 51 2.63 -0.83 10.98
C GLN A 51 3.69 -1.00 9.89
N GLU A 52 3.44 -1.84 8.88
CA GLU A 52 4.34 -1.99 7.75
C GLU A 52 4.56 -0.67 6.99
N ALA A 53 3.49 0.09 6.75
CA ALA A 53 3.62 1.42 6.12
C ALA A 53 4.46 2.38 6.99
N LEU A 54 4.32 2.29 8.31
CA LEU A 54 5.13 3.09 9.25
C LEU A 54 6.60 2.68 9.23
N GLU A 55 6.90 1.39 9.22
CA GLU A 55 8.27 0.87 9.14
C GLU A 55 8.96 1.30 7.84
N VAL A 56 8.26 1.22 6.71
CA VAL A 56 8.74 1.72 5.42
C VAL A 56 8.99 3.23 5.47
N THR A 57 8.10 4.01 6.11
CA THR A 57 8.29 5.46 6.30
C THR A 57 9.57 5.76 7.09
N LEU A 58 9.84 4.97 8.13
CA LEU A 58 11.01 5.15 8.99
C LEU A 58 12.31 4.75 8.28
N GLN A 59 12.29 3.67 7.49
CA GLN A 59 13.44 3.23 6.70
C GLN A 59 13.78 4.19 5.56
N GLN A 60 12.79 4.81 4.91
CA GLN A 60 13.04 5.80 3.85
C GLN A 60 13.65 7.11 4.35
N ARG A 61 13.71 7.33 5.67
CA ARG A 61 14.22 8.55 6.30
C ARG A 61 15.63 8.41 6.86
N SER A 62 16.28 7.25 6.70
CA SER A 62 17.64 6.97 7.18
C SER A 62 18.70 7.16 6.10
#